data_AF-A0A9E3TW27-F1
#
_entry.id   AF-A0A9E3TW27-F1
#
_cell.length_a   1.000
_cell.length_b   1.000
_cell.length_c   1.000
_cell.angle_alpha   90.00
_cell.angle_beta   90.00
_cell.angle_gamma   90.00
#
_symmetry.space_group_name_H-M   'P 1'
#
loop_
_entity.id
_entity.type
_entity.pdbx_description
1 polymer ?
#
loop_
_entity_poly.entity_id
_entity_poly.type
_entity_poly.pdbx_seq_one_letter_code
_entity_poly.pdbx_strand_id
1 'polypeptide(L)'
;NRLPEDDALRALFDRFLLRVNCENVAAEELPFVLEAGWRLDLLRPDRQPAISVDDIRAISALLPKVAVAPIRGDYVQLIHRLRHAGIEVSDRRAVKLQRLLAASAVLCRRLSINTTDFWVLRYIWDVAEQREVVAAIVNDAVSKAREEERATSHPRSRGDDVPNPEHLARDLDRIAARLSEPSVPESEVSCLRDQLGLIAARAQWAPNEQQRTFLEERVSSLWQQLGGRP
;
A
#
# COMPACT_ATOMS: atom_id res chain seq x y z
N ASN A 1 15.05 13.29 4.65
CA ASN A 1 14.04 12.28 5.02
C ASN A 1 14.70 11.04 5.61
N ARG A 2 15.33 11.14 6.79
CA ARG A 2 15.91 9.98 7.49
C ARG A 2 15.08 9.69 8.73
N LEU A 3 15.07 8.42 9.15
CA LEU A 3 14.45 8.03 10.41
C LEU A 3 15.23 8.64 11.57
N PRO A 4 14.56 9.02 12.66
CA PRO A 4 15.22 9.61 13.82
C PRO A 4 16.10 8.57 14.54
N GLU A 5 17.38 8.91 14.76
CA GLU A 5 18.34 8.06 15.47
C GLU A 5 18.44 8.39 16.98
N ASP A 6 18.01 9.60 17.39
CA ASP A 6 18.07 10.10 18.77
C ASP A 6 16.81 9.74 19.59
N ASP A 7 16.97 9.41 20.87
CA ASP A 7 15.91 8.96 21.79
C ASP A 7 14.81 10.03 21.98
N ALA A 8 15.18 11.31 22.00
CA ALA A 8 14.21 12.41 22.07
C ALA A 8 13.25 12.40 20.86
N LEU A 9 13.78 12.05 19.69
CA LEU A 9 13.02 11.94 18.46
C LEU A 9 12.22 10.63 18.39
N ARG A 10 12.66 9.55 19.05
CA ARG A 10 11.88 8.30 19.18
C ARG A 10 10.57 8.52 19.95
N ALA A 11 10.59 9.34 21.01
CA ALA A 11 9.37 9.68 21.76
C ALA A 11 8.36 10.48 20.91
N LEU A 12 8.84 11.33 20.01
CA LEU A 12 8.01 12.00 19.01
C LEU A 12 7.52 11.02 17.95
N PHE A 13 8.38 10.09 17.52
CA PHE A 13 8.08 9.08 16.52
C PHE A 13 6.94 8.13 16.95
N ASP A 14 6.83 7.79 18.24
CA ASP A 14 5.72 7.00 18.82
C ASP A 14 4.37 7.77 18.80
N ARG A 15 4.37 9.08 18.57
CA ARG A 15 3.11 9.86 18.46
C ARG A 15 2.44 9.69 17.10
N PHE A 16 3.17 9.23 16.09
CA PHE A 16 2.62 8.94 14.77
C PHE A 16 2.10 7.51 14.71
N LEU A 17 0.81 7.35 14.45
CA LEU A 17 0.17 6.03 14.45
C LEU A 17 0.53 5.22 13.20
N LEU A 18 0.56 5.89 12.04
CA LEU A 18 0.79 5.31 10.73
C LEU A 18 2.04 5.91 10.09
N ARG A 19 2.73 5.09 9.30
CA ARG A 19 3.84 5.48 8.44
C ARG A 19 3.58 4.99 7.02
N VAL A 20 3.73 5.90 6.09
CA VAL A 20 3.58 5.66 4.67
C VAL A 20 4.92 5.98 4.04
N ASN A 21 5.47 4.99 3.33
CA ASN A 21 6.67 5.18 2.56
C ASN A 21 6.27 5.85 1.23
N CYS A 22 6.94 6.94 0.89
CA CYS A 22 6.76 7.68 -0.34
C CYS A 22 8.07 7.63 -1.11
N GLU A 23 8.10 6.85 -2.18
CA GLU A 23 9.21 6.79 -3.13
C GLU A 23 8.98 7.76 -4.28
N ASN A 24 10.03 8.03 -5.05
CA ASN A 24 9.88 8.78 -6.29
C ASN A 24 9.02 7.99 -7.28
N VAL A 25 8.33 8.69 -8.18
CA VAL A 25 7.67 8.04 -9.30
C VAL A 25 8.70 7.34 -10.19
N ALA A 26 8.24 6.34 -10.95
CA ALA A 26 9.06 5.70 -11.96
C ALA A 26 9.64 6.74 -12.94
N ALA A 27 10.83 6.46 -13.49
CA ALA A 27 11.55 7.43 -14.30
C ALA A 27 10.73 7.88 -15.53
N GLU A 28 9.94 6.99 -16.10
CA GLU A 28 9.09 7.29 -17.26
C GLU A 28 7.93 8.24 -16.93
N GLU A 29 7.49 8.27 -15.66
CA GLU A 29 6.39 9.10 -15.19
C GLU A 29 6.85 10.49 -14.75
N LEU A 30 8.16 10.69 -14.56
CA LEU A 30 8.74 11.94 -14.09
C LEU A 30 8.40 13.15 -15.00
N PRO A 31 8.47 13.06 -16.35
CA PRO A 31 8.08 14.18 -17.22
C PRO A 31 6.63 14.63 -16.97
N PHE A 32 5.70 13.69 -16.81
CA PHE A 32 4.29 13.99 -16.55
C PHE A 32 4.09 14.65 -15.19
N VAL A 33 4.81 14.18 -14.15
CA VAL A 33 4.75 14.80 -12.81
C VAL A 33 5.27 16.22 -12.83
N LEU A 34 6.37 16.49 -13.54
CA LEU A 34 6.94 17.83 -13.66
C LEU A 34 5.99 18.77 -14.41
N GLU A 35 5.39 18.32 -15.52
CA GLU A 35 4.40 19.11 -16.25
C GLU A 35 3.15 19.38 -15.41
N ALA A 36 2.62 18.36 -14.73
CA ALA A 36 1.46 18.49 -13.86
C ALA A 36 1.72 19.44 -12.69
N GLY A 37 2.90 19.35 -12.07
CA GLY A 37 3.34 20.25 -10.99
C GLY A 37 3.41 21.70 -11.44
N TRP A 38 4.04 21.95 -12.60
CA TRP A 38 4.12 23.29 -13.18
C TRP A 38 2.75 23.90 -13.47
N ARG A 39 1.83 23.10 -14.03
CA ARG A 39 0.44 23.53 -14.29
C ARG A 39 -0.32 23.84 -13.00
N LEU A 40 -0.14 23.04 -11.94
CA LEU A 40 -0.77 23.28 -10.64
C LEU A 40 -0.32 24.60 -10.01
N ASP A 41 0.97 24.90 -10.09
CA ASP A 41 1.54 26.14 -9.54
C ASP A 41 1.06 27.39 -10.27
N LEU A 42 0.96 27.33 -11.60
CA LEU A 42 0.49 28.45 -12.43
C LEU A 42 -1.01 28.69 -12.32
N LEU A 43 -1.81 27.62 -12.34
CA LEU A 43 -3.26 27.75 -12.48
C LEU A 43 -3.99 27.92 -11.16
N ARG A 44 -3.34 27.63 -10.01
CA ARG A 44 -3.95 27.58 -8.65
C ARG A 44 -5.46 27.39 -8.71
N PRO A 45 -5.93 26.27 -9.27
CA PRO A 45 -7.34 26.11 -9.59
C PRO A 45 -8.16 26.34 -8.31
N ASP A 46 -9.20 27.16 -8.40
CA ASP A 46 -10.16 27.39 -7.33
C ASP A 46 -10.93 26.09 -7.07
N ARG A 47 -10.28 25.18 -6.34
CA ARG A 47 -10.81 23.87 -6.01
C ARG A 47 -11.71 24.06 -4.81
N GLN A 48 -13.01 24.17 -5.07
CA GLN A 48 -13.99 24.06 -4.01
C GLN A 48 -13.84 22.68 -3.35
N PRO A 49 -13.66 22.61 -2.02
CA PRO A 49 -13.51 21.35 -1.33
C PRO A 49 -14.81 20.54 -1.43
N ALA A 50 -14.70 19.29 -1.86
CA ALA A 50 -15.85 18.38 -1.95
C ALA A 50 -16.45 17.98 -0.59
N ILE A 51 -15.70 18.22 0.49
CA ILE A 51 -16.07 17.91 1.88
C ILE A 51 -15.80 19.15 2.72
N SER A 52 -16.80 19.61 3.47
CA SER A 52 -16.66 20.75 4.37
C SER A 52 -16.02 20.33 5.71
N VAL A 53 -15.57 21.32 6.49
CA VAL A 53 -15.07 21.08 7.85
C VAL A 53 -16.17 20.52 8.75
N ASP A 54 -17.41 20.94 8.54
CA ASP A 54 -18.55 20.46 9.33
C ASP A 54 -18.90 18.99 9.01
N ASP A 55 -18.73 18.57 7.75
CA ASP A 55 -18.84 17.16 7.37
C ASP A 55 -17.79 16.31 8.11
N ILE A 56 -16.53 16.79 8.17
CA ILE A 56 -15.46 16.08 8.89
C ILE A 56 -15.77 15.98 10.39
N ARG A 57 -16.32 17.04 11.00
CA ARG A 57 -16.75 17.03 12.41
C ARG A 57 -17.88 16.04 12.62
N ALA A 58 -18.87 16.02 11.72
CA ALA A 58 -20.00 15.10 11.78
C ALA A 58 -19.55 13.63 11.68
N ILE A 59 -18.66 13.31 10.73
CA ILE A 59 -18.07 11.98 10.58
C ILE A 59 -17.25 11.60 11.83
N SER A 60 -16.44 12.53 12.34
CA SER A 60 -15.62 12.29 13.54
C SER A 60 -16.46 12.01 14.78
N ALA A 61 -17.64 12.63 14.89
CA ALA A 61 -18.59 12.40 15.98
C ALA A 61 -19.22 10.98 15.95
N LEU A 62 -19.08 10.24 14.86
CA LEU A 62 -19.50 8.83 14.77
C LEU A 62 -18.51 7.88 15.43
N LEU A 63 -17.22 8.24 15.53
CA LEU A 63 -16.18 7.35 16.06
C LEU A 63 -16.49 6.77 17.45
N PRO A 64 -16.97 7.54 18.44
CA PRO A 64 -17.30 6.99 19.76
C PRO A 64 -18.47 6.01 19.75
N LYS A 65 -19.30 6.00 18.69
CA LYS A 65 -20.46 5.11 18.54
C LYS A 65 -20.09 3.75 17.93
N VAL A 66 -18.84 3.58 17.48
CA VAL A 66 -18.41 2.36 16.82
C VAL A 66 -18.13 1.26 17.85
N ALA A 67 -18.76 0.11 17.67
CA ALA A 67 -18.54 -1.06 18.52
C ALA A 67 -17.17 -1.71 18.24
N VAL A 68 -16.30 -1.71 19.26
CA VAL A 68 -14.97 -2.35 19.22
C VAL A 68 -14.99 -3.74 19.85
N ALA A 69 -15.96 -4.02 20.70
CA ALA A 69 -16.06 -5.30 21.43
C ALA A 69 -15.97 -6.55 20.53
N PRO A 70 -16.59 -6.59 19.32
CA PRO A 70 -16.59 -7.80 18.49
C PRO A 70 -15.20 -8.32 18.11
N ILE A 71 -14.22 -7.43 17.94
CA ILE A 71 -12.87 -7.78 17.47
C ILE A 71 -11.82 -7.84 18.59
N ARG A 72 -12.21 -7.67 19.86
CA ARG A 72 -11.26 -7.48 20.97
C ARG A 72 -10.30 -8.67 21.12
N GLY A 73 -10.82 -9.89 21.00
CA GLY A 73 -10.02 -11.11 21.07
C GLY A 73 -8.98 -11.19 19.95
N ASP A 74 -9.43 -11.06 18.71
CA ASP A 74 -8.58 -11.13 17.52
C ASP A 74 -7.54 -9.99 17.50
N TYR A 75 -7.92 -8.81 17.97
CA TYR A 75 -7.03 -7.66 18.08
C TYR A 75 -5.91 -7.90 19.10
N VAL A 76 -6.24 -8.43 20.28
CA VAL A 76 -5.23 -8.78 21.29
C VAL A 76 -4.27 -9.82 20.75
N GLN A 77 -4.77 -10.87 20.08
CA GLN A 77 -3.92 -11.87 19.44
C GLN A 77 -3.01 -11.27 18.36
N LEU A 78 -3.53 -10.37 17.53
CA LEU A 78 -2.74 -9.68 16.51
C LEU A 78 -1.63 -8.81 17.12
N ILE A 79 -1.92 -8.04 18.16
CA ILE A 79 -0.91 -7.23 18.87
C ILE A 79 0.16 -8.13 19.50
N HIS A 80 -0.22 -9.25 20.10
CA HIS A 80 0.77 -10.21 20.60
C HIS A 80 1.65 -10.75 19.47
N ARG A 81 1.07 -11.17 18.34
CA ARG A 81 1.86 -11.68 17.20
C ARG A 81 2.85 -10.66 16.66
N LEU A 82 2.43 -9.40 16.53
CA LEU A 82 3.30 -8.30 16.12
C LEU A 82 4.47 -8.11 17.09
N ARG A 83 4.21 -8.10 18.40
CA ARG A 83 5.25 -7.99 19.44
C ARG A 83 6.23 -9.17 19.41
N HIS A 84 5.74 -10.40 19.24
CA HIS A 84 6.59 -11.59 19.14
C HIS A 84 7.47 -11.56 17.87
N ALA A 85 7.01 -10.92 16.81
CA ALA A 85 7.77 -10.71 15.58
C ALA A 85 8.77 -9.53 15.66
N GLY A 86 8.97 -8.95 16.85
CA GLY A 86 9.89 -7.83 17.06
C GLY A 86 9.34 -6.46 16.62
N ILE A 87 8.04 -6.34 16.39
CA ILE A 87 7.39 -5.05 16.09
C ILE A 87 6.96 -4.40 17.40
N GLU A 88 7.60 -3.27 17.73
CA GLU A 88 7.32 -2.54 18.97
C GLU A 88 5.98 -1.81 18.90
N VAL A 89 4.94 -2.43 19.46
CA VAL A 89 3.63 -1.78 19.64
C VAL A 89 3.38 -1.56 21.12
N SER A 90 3.63 -0.35 21.61
CA SER A 90 3.34 0.05 23.00
C SER A 90 1.84 -0.07 23.32
N ASP A 91 1.50 -0.25 24.60
CA ASP A 91 0.08 -0.33 25.02
C ASP A 91 -0.69 0.95 24.66
N ARG A 92 -0.05 2.12 24.84
CA ARG A 92 -0.58 3.41 24.41
C ARG A 92 -0.90 3.42 22.91
N ARG A 93 0.01 2.91 22.08
CA ARG A 93 -0.18 2.84 20.64
C ARG A 93 -1.32 1.88 20.28
N ALA A 94 -1.37 0.69 20.90
CA ALA A 94 -2.46 -0.26 20.72
C ALA A 94 -3.84 0.33 21.08
N VAL A 95 -3.94 1.10 22.17
CA VAL A 95 -5.18 1.81 22.51
C VAL A 95 -5.56 2.82 21.43
N LYS A 96 -4.61 3.61 20.93
CA LYS A 96 -4.87 4.60 19.88
C LYS A 96 -5.22 4.00 18.52
N LEU A 97 -4.63 2.86 18.16
CA LEU A 97 -4.88 2.18 16.88
C LEU A 97 -6.34 1.73 16.73
N GLN A 98 -7.05 1.43 17.83
CA GLN A 98 -8.49 1.13 17.79
C GLN A 98 -9.32 2.27 17.17
N ARG A 99 -8.87 3.52 17.33
CA ARG A 99 -9.54 4.68 16.73
C ARG A 99 -9.41 4.71 15.20
N LEU A 100 -8.31 4.16 14.65
CA LEU A 100 -8.14 4.00 13.20
C LEU A 100 -9.00 2.87 12.66
N LEU A 101 -9.11 1.76 13.40
CA LEU A 101 -10.02 0.67 13.05
C LEU A 101 -11.48 1.17 13.01
N ALA A 102 -11.88 1.97 14.00
CA ALA A 102 -13.19 2.61 14.01
C ALA A 102 -13.41 3.55 12.82
N ALA A 103 -12.39 4.31 12.42
CA ALA A 103 -12.47 5.16 11.23
C ALA A 103 -12.64 4.34 9.95
N SER A 104 -11.93 3.23 9.80
CA SER A 104 -12.12 2.28 8.68
C SER A 104 -13.57 1.79 8.61
N ALA A 105 -14.15 1.38 9.74
CA ALA A 105 -15.54 0.95 9.81
C ALA A 105 -16.52 2.06 9.39
N VAL A 106 -16.33 3.30 9.88
CA VAL A 106 -17.18 4.45 9.53
C VAL A 106 -17.10 4.77 8.03
N LEU A 107 -15.91 4.72 7.42
CA LEU A 107 -15.73 4.91 5.98
C LEU A 107 -16.46 3.83 5.17
N CYS A 108 -16.57 2.62 5.72
CA CYS A 108 -17.37 1.52 5.18
C CYS A 108 -18.86 1.59 5.57
N ARG A 109 -19.32 2.71 6.13
CA ARG A 109 -20.71 2.92 6.60
C ARG A 109 -21.16 1.92 7.69
N ARG A 110 -20.22 1.44 8.51
CA ARG A 110 -20.47 0.54 9.63
C ARG A 110 -20.25 1.25 10.96
N LEU A 111 -21.05 0.89 11.96
CA LEU A 111 -20.85 1.25 13.37
C LEU A 111 -20.35 0.06 14.21
N SER A 112 -19.76 -0.94 13.55
CA SER A 112 -19.09 -2.06 14.20
C SER A 112 -17.82 -2.37 13.44
N ILE A 113 -16.72 -2.54 14.17
CA ILE A 113 -15.45 -3.00 13.61
C ILE A 113 -15.58 -4.49 13.30
N ASN A 114 -14.96 -4.93 12.21
CA ASN A 114 -14.77 -6.33 11.89
C ASN A 114 -13.30 -6.62 11.58
N THR A 115 -12.95 -7.89 11.38
CA THR A 115 -11.56 -8.33 11.17
C THR A 115 -10.90 -7.70 9.94
N THR A 116 -11.69 -7.31 8.93
CA THR A 116 -11.15 -6.69 7.71
C THR A 116 -10.57 -5.31 7.96
N ASP A 117 -11.02 -4.60 9.01
CA ASP A 117 -10.52 -3.27 9.38
C ASP A 117 -9.06 -3.29 9.85
N PHE A 118 -8.52 -4.46 10.21
CA PHE A 118 -7.10 -4.61 10.59
C PHE A 118 -6.12 -4.23 9.48
N TRP A 119 -6.56 -4.10 8.23
CA TRP A 119 -5.72 -3.69 7.10
C TRP A 119 -4.93 -2.39 7.35
N VAL A 120 -5.48 -1.46 8.14
CA VAL A 120 -4.79 -0.19 8.48
C VAL A 120 -3.50 -0.42 9.23
N LEU A 121 -3.36 -1.58 9.88
CA LEU A 121 -2.19 -1.94 10.67
C LEU A 121 -0.98 -2.32 9.82
N ARG A 122 -1.13 -2.48 8.50
CA ARG A 122 0.01 -2.66 7.59
C ARG A 122 1.01 -1.49 7.61
N TYR A 123 0.57 -0.33 8.09
CA TYR A 123 1.34 0.91 8.08
C TYR A 123 1.92 1.25 9.46
N ILE A 124 2.06 0.28 10.38
CA ILE A 124 2.57 0.54 11.74
C ILE A 124 4.07 0.23 11.92
N TRP A 125 4.75 -0.22 10.88
CA TRP A 125 6.19 -0.51 10.87
C TRP A 125 7.01 0.70 11.34
N ASP A 126 8.14 0.49 12.02
CA ASP A 126 9.06 1.56 12.44
C ASP A 126 10.20 1.74 11.45
N VAL A 127 10.72 0.63 10.90
CA VAL A 127 11.76 0.61 9.87
C VAL A 127 11.24 -0.06 8.58
N ALA A 128 11.87 0.25 7.44
CA ALA A 128 11.37 -0.19 6.14
C ALA A 128 11.37 -1.72 6.00
N GLU A 129 12.33 -2.40 6.62
CA GLU A 129 12.51 -3.85 6.62
C GLU A 129 11.34 -4.58 7.32
N GLN A 130 10.65 -3.89 8.24
CA GLN A 130 9.49 -4.45 8.93
C GLN A 130 8.22 -4.44 8.08
N ARG A 131 8.18 -3.71 6.95
CA ARG A 131 6.98 -3.54 6.12
C ARG A 131 6.38 -4.88 5.72
N GLU A 132 7.20 -5.77 5.16
CA GLU A 132 6.77 -7.07 4.67
C GLU A 132 6.27 -7.97 5.81
N VAL A 133 7.01 -8.00 6.93
CA VAL A 133 6.63 -8.80 8.11
C VAL A 133 5.31 -8.32 8.71
N VAL A 134 5.15 -7.01 8.90
CA VAL A 134 3.91 -6.41 9.40
C VAL A 134 2.77 -6.69 8.43
N ALA A 135 2.98 -6.50 7.13
CA ALA A 135 1.98 -6.77 6.11
C ALA A 135 1.54 -8.23 6.10
N ALA A 136 2.48 -9.18 6.17
CA ALA A 136 2.19 -10.61 6.20
C ALA A 136 1.36 -11.01 7.43
N ILE A 137 1.75 -10.56 8.64
CA ILE A 137 1.02 -10.87 9.88
C ILE A 137 -0.40 -10.29 9.84
N VAL A 138 -0.55 -9.05 9.37
CA VAL A 138 -1.85 -8.38 9.26
C VAL A 138 -2.71 -9.04 8.19
N ASN A 139 -2.15 -9.39 7.03
CA ASN A 139 -2.89 -10.05 5.96
C ASN A 139 -3.39 -11.44 6.38
N ASP A 140 -2.61 -12.21 7.15
CA ASP A 140 -3.08 -13.46 7.73
C ASP A 140 -4.21 -13.26 8.76
N ALA A 141 -4.23 -12.15 9.49
CA ALA A 141 -5.35 -11.83 10.36
C ALA A 141 -6.61 -11.44 9.54
N VAL A 142 -6.44 -10.59 8.53
CA VAL A 142 -7.53 -10.15 7.64
C VAL A 142 -8.10 -11.32 6.82
N SER A 143 -7.29 -12.27 6.40
CA SER A 143 -7.75 -13.44 5.63
C SER A 143 -8.66 -14.37 6.45
N LYS A 144 -8.65 -14.27 7.78
CA LYS A 144 -9.56 -15.03 8.66
C LYS A 144 -10.95 -14.38 8.78
N ALA A 145 -11.17 -13.22 8.16
CA ALA A 145 -12.46 -12.55 8.13
C ALA A 145 -13.52 -13.42 7.42
N ARG A 146 -14.73 -13.42 7.98
CA ARG A 146 -15.89 -14.15 7.43
C ARG A 146 -16.34 -13.52 6.11
N GLU A 147 -17.02 -14.29 5.27
CA GLU A 147 -17.51 -13.80 3.98
C GLU A 147 -18.41 -12.56 4.10
N GLU A 148 -19.28 -12.55 5.10
CA GLU A 148 -20.15 -11.41 5.44
C GLU A 148 -19.35 -10.14 5.79
N GLU A 149 -18.21 -10.30 6.47
CA GLU A 149 -17.32 -9.19 6.83
C GLU A 149 -16.60 -8.66 5.58
N ARG A 150 -16.20 -9.55 4.66
CA ARG A 150 -15.54 -9.21 3.40
C ARG A 150 -16.44 -8.44 2.44
N ALA A 151 -17.74 -8.75 2.42
CA ALA A 151 -18.73 -8.04 1.60
C ALA A 151 -18.81 -6.53 1.92
N THR A 152 -18.60 -6.16 3.20
CA THR A 152 -18.68 -4.78 3.69
C THR A 152 -17.31 -4.19 4.07
N SER A 153 -16.25 -4.83 3.59
CA SER A 153 -14.87 -4.49 3.87
C SER A 153 -14.41 -3.22 3.15
N HIS A 154 -13.39 -2.57 3.71
CA HIS A 154 -12.75 -1.44 3.04
C HIS A 154 -12.04 -1.94 1.76
N PRO A 155 -12.07 -1.21 0.62
CA PRO A 155 -11.41 -1.64 -0.61
C PRO A 155 -9.95 -2.05 -0.39
N ARG A 156 -9.20 -1.23 0.34
CA ARG A 156 -7.79 -1.53 0.71
C ARG A 156 -7.61 -2.82 1.51
N SER A 157 -8.61 -3.29 2.26
CA SER A 157 -8.47 -4.52 3.05
C SER A 157 -8.28 -5.77 2.18
N ARG A 158 -8.73 -5.71 0.93
CA ARG A 158 -8.62 -6.81 -0.05
C ARG A 158 -7.19 -7.04 -0.55
N GLY A 159 -6.24 -6.21 -0.11
CA GLY A 159 -4.83 -6.36 -0.41
C GLY A 159 -4.41 -5.53 -1.63
N ASP A 160 -4.33 -4.21 -1.48
CA ASP A 160 -3.76 -3.32 -2.51
C ASP A 160 -2.22 -3.42 -2.64
N ASP A 161 -1.58 -4.41 -1.99
CA ASP A 161 -0.19 -4.80 -2.31
C ASP A 161 -0.13 -5.92 -3.37
N VAL A 162 -1.28 -6.45 -3.78
CA VAL A 162 -1.33 -7.33 -4.94
C VAL A 162 -1.06 -6.45 -6.17
N PRO A 163 0.01 -6.74 -6.95
CA PRO A 163 0.27 -6.01 -8.18
C PRO A 163 -0.96 -6.06 -9.05
N ASN A 164 -1.45 -4.89 -9.48
CA ASN A 164 -2.55 -4.81 -10.44
C ASN A 164 -2.03 -5.43 -11.77
N PRO A 165 -2.56 -6.59 -12.20
CA PRO A 165 -2.01 -7.31 -13.34
C PRO A 165 -2.21 -6.55 -14.64
N GLU A 166 -3.29 -5.75 -14.76
CA GLU A 166 -3.51 -4.88 -15.91
C GLU A 166 -2.49 -3.73 -15.96
N HIS A 167 -2.06 -3.20 -14.82
CA HIS A 167 -0.97 -2.21 -14.77
C HIS A 167 0.37 -2.85 -15.14
N LEU A 168 0.70 -4.02 -14.58
CA LEU A 168 1.92 -4.74 -14.96
C LEU A 168 1.95 -5.08 -16.45
N ALA A 169 0.82 -5.49 -17.03
CA ALA A 169 0.71 -5.77 -18.45
C ALA A 169 0.96 -4.52 -19.30
N ARG A 170 0.41 -3.36 -18.91
CA ARG A 170 0.68 -2.07 -19.59
C ARG A 170 2.14 -1.67 -19.52
N ASP A 171 2.80 -1.90 -18.38
CA ASP A 171 4.22 -1.60 -18.23
C ASP A 171 5.07 -2.51 -19.13
N LEU A 172 4.73 -3.81 -19.24
CA LEU A 172 5.37 -4.74 -20.17
C LEU A 172 5.16 -4.33 -21.63
N ASP A 173 3.96 -3.87 -21.98
CA ASP A 173 3.68 -3.39 -23.34
C ASP A 173 4.46 -2.11 -23.68
N ARG A 174 4.66 -1.21 -22.72
CA ARG A 174 5.53 -0.03 -22.89
C ARG A 174 6.99 -0.44 -23.14
N ILE A 175 7.51 -1.40 -22.38
CA ILE A 175 8.86 -1.96 -22.58
C ILE A 175 8.96 -2.60 -23.97
N ALA A 176 7.96 -3.40 -24.37
CA ALA A 176 7.92 -4.05 -25.67
C ALA A 176 7.90 -3.04 -26.84
N ALA A 177 7.10 -1.98 -26.72
CA ALA A 177 7.01 -0.91 -27.72
C ALA A 177 8.37 -0.20 -27.86
N ARG A 178 9.01 0.13 -26.74
CA ARG A 178 10.31 0.82 -26.76
C ARG A 178 11.42 -0.04 -27.37
N LEU A 179 11.44 -1.34 -27.08
CA LEU A 179 12.40 -2.29 -27.68
C LEU A 179 12.20 -2.50 -29.18
N SER A 180 11.01 -2.20 -29.70
CA SER A 180 10.70 -2.32 -31.13
C SER A 180 11.17 -1.12 -31.96
N GLU A 181 11.66 -0.05 -31.32
CA GLU A 181 12.12 1.15 -32.02
C GLU A 181 13.56 1.02 -32.58
N PRO A 182 13.89 1.65 -33.73
CA PRO A 182 15.11 1.36 -34.50
C PRO A 182 16.44 1.77 -33.83
N SER A 183 16.42 2.50 -32.71
CA SER A 183 17.63 2.79 -31.93
C SER A 183 17.31 3.11 -30.46
N VAL A 184 17.54 2.14 -29.57
CA VAL A 184 17.50 2.36 -28.12
C VAL A 184 18.94 2.53 -27.62
N PRO A 185 19.29 3.66 -26.99
CA PRO A 185 20.61 3.86 -26.37
C PRO A 185 20.96 2.77 -25.35
N GLU A 186 22.24 2.38 -25.24
CA GLU A 186 22.69 1.33 -24.29
C GLU A 186 22.32 1.64 -22.83
N SER A 187 22.36 2.92 -22.42
CA SER A 187 21.94 3.35 -21.08
C SER A 187 20.46 3.07 -20.81
N GLU A 188 19.64 3.18 -21.85
CA GLU A 188 18.20 2.94 -21.78
C GLU A 188 17.89 1.44 -21.82
N VAL A 189 18.65 0.64 -22.58
CA VAL A 189 18.57 -0.83 -22.53
C VAL A 189 18.86 -1.36 -21.12
N SER A 190 19.85 -0.79 -20.42
CA SER A 190 20.13 -1.16 -19.03
C SER A 190 18.96 -0.81 -18.10
N CYS A 191 18.37 0.38 -18.26
CA CYS A 191 17.21 0.81 -17.47
C CYS A 191 15.99 -0.10 -17.71
N LEU A 192 15.71 -0.46 -18.96
CA LEU A 192 14.61 -1.36 -19.31
C LEU A 192 14.82 -2.76 -18.72
N ARG A 193 16.07 -3.23 -18.64
CA ARG A 193 16.42 -4.51 -18.03
C ARG A 193 16.14 -4.50 -16.52
N ASP A 194 16.55 -3.44 -15.81
CA ASP A 194 16.28 -3.29 -14.38
C ASP A 194 14.77 -3.19 -14.11
N GLN A 195 14.04 -2.44 -14.94
CA GLN A 195 12.58 -2.32 -14.88
C GLN A 195 11.88 -3.67 -15.09
N LEU A 196 12.33 -4.46 -16.07
CA LEU A 196 11.79 -5.79 -16.33
C LEU A 196 12.02 -6.74 -15.14
N GLY A 197 13.17 -6.65 -14.47
CA GLY A 197 13.45 -7.40 -13.24
C GLY A 197 12.50 -7.06 -12.09
N LEU A 198 12.21 -5.76 -11.89
CA LEU A 198 11.25 -5.30 -10.88
C LEU A 198 9.82 -5.76 -11.19
N ILE A 199 9.41 -5.72 -12.47
CA ILE A 199 8.08 -6.20 -12.90
C ILE A 199 7.98 -7.72 -12.71
N ALA A 200 9.02 -8.48 -13.08
CA ALA A 200 9.07 -9.94 -12.89
C ALA A 200 8.90 -10.34 -11.41
N ALA A 201 9.64 -9.67 -10.52
CA ALA A 201 9.56 -9.89 -9.08
C ALA A 201 8.19 -9.55 -8.50
N ARG A 202 7.41 -8.67 -9.14
CA ARG A 202 6.05 -8.34 -8.75
C ARG A 202 5.02 -9.28 -9.36
N ALA A 203 5.18 -9.67 -10.62
CA ALA A 203 4.24 -10.51 -11.36
C ALA A 203 3.96 -11.86 -10.67
N GLN A 204 4.95 -12.45 -10.00
CA GLN A 204 4.79 -13.70 -9.23
C GLN A 204 3.73 -13.63 -8.11
N TRP A 205 3.39 -12.41 -7.66
CA TRP A 205 2.40 -12.15 -6.60
C TRP A 205 1.00 -11.79 -7.15
N ALA A 206 0.79 -11.88 -8.48
CA ALA A 206 -0.53 -11.67 -9.06
C ALA A 206 -1.53 -12.74 -8.54
N PRO A 207 -2.78 -12.35 -8.24
CA PRO A 207 -3.71 -13.17 -7.45
C PRO A 207 -4.35 -14.28 -8.28
N ASN A 208 -4.46 -14.07 -9.59
CA ASN A 208 -5.04 -15.02 -10.53
C ASN A 208 -3.91 -15.78 -11.25
N GLU A 209 -3.94 -17.11 -11.15
CA GLU A 209 -2.96 -18.00 -11.77
C GLU A 209 -2.86 -17.79 -13.28
N GLN A 210 -3.99 -17.60 -13.98
CA GLN A 210 -3.97 -17.35 -15.43
C GLN A 210 -3.29 -16.01 -15.78
N GLN A 211 -3.55 -14.96 -15.00
CA GLN A 211 -2.93 -13.65 -15.20
C GLN A 211 -1.44 -13.67 -14.85
N ARG A 212 -1.06 -14.41 -13.79
CA ARG A 212 0.33 -14.61 -13.41
C ARG A 212 1.11 -15.32 -14.52
N THR A 213 0.60 -16.44 -15.03
CA THR A 213 1.24 -17.18 -16.13
C THR A 213 1.39 -16.31 -17.38
N PHE A 214 0.36 -15.53 -17.73
CA PHE A 214 0.42 -14.59 -18.84
C PHE A 214 1.52 -13.52 -18.66
N LEU A 215 1.64 -12.93 -17.47
CA LEU A 215 2.67 -11.95 -17.16
C LEU A 215 4.08 -12.57 -17.17
N GLU A 216 4.23 -13.78 -16.63
CA GLU A 216 5.50 -14.53 -16.62
C GLU A 216 5.97 -14.88 -18.04
N GLU A 217 5.07 -15.35 -18.91
CA GLU A 217 5.36 -15.61 -20.32
C GLU A 217 5.81 -14.33 -21.05
N ARG A 218 5.12 -13.21 -20.79
CA ARG A 218 5.44 -11.92 -21.41
C ARG A 218 6.79 -11.38 -20.94
N VAL A 219 7.09 -11.48 -19.65
CA VAL A 219 8.39 -11.15 -19.05
C VAL A 219 9.50 -11.98 -19.69
N SER A 220 9.30 -13.30 -19.81
CA SER A 220 10.28 -14.22 -20.41
C SER A 220 10.58 -13.87 -21.88
N SER A 221 9.54 -13.54 -22.65
CA SER A 221 9.69 -13.09 -24.04
C SER A 221 10.52 -11.80 -24.17
N LEU A 222 10.31 -10.82 -23.28
CA LEU A 222 11.07 -9.57 -23.28
C LEU A 222 12.52 -9.77 -22.83
N TRP A 223 12.77 -10.68 -21.87
CA TRP A 223 14.14 -11.05 -21.48
C TRP A 223 14.93 -11.69 -22.63
N GLN A 224 14.27 -12.53 -23.44
CA GLN A 224 14.88 -13.11 -24.64
C GLN A 224 15.23 -12.04 -25.69
N GLN A 225 14.37 -11.04 -25.89
CA GLN A 225 14.65 -9.91 -26.81
C GLN A 225 15.81 -9.04 -26.31
N LEU A 226 15.97 -8.89 -25.00
CA LEU A 226 17.05 -8.16 -24.35
C LEU A 226 18.37 -8.96 -24.24
N GLY A 227 18.42 -10.20 -24.73
CA GLY A 227 19.61 -11.06 -24.71
C GLY A 227 20.06 -11.50 -23.31
N GLY A 228 19.17 -11.47 -22.31
CA GLY A 228 19.45 -11.90 -20.93
C GLY A 228 18.82 -13.27 -20.61
N ARG A 229 19.43 -14.03 -19.68
CA ARG A 229 18.78 -15.21 -19.08
C ARG A 229 17.79 -14.75 -17.98
N PRO A 230 16.67 -15.49 -17.80
CA PRO A 230 15.68 -15.20 -16.76
C PRO A 230 16.26 -15.31 -15.36
#